data_AF-A0A948DCD4-F1
#
_entry.id   AF-A0A948DCD4-F1
#
_cell.length_a   1.000
_cell.length_b   1.000
_cell.length_c   1.000
_cell.angle_alpha   90.00
_cell.angle_beta   90.00
_cell.angle_gamma   90.00
#
_symmetry.space_group_name_H-M   'P 1'
#
loop_
_entity.id
_entity.type
_entity.pdbx_description
1 polymer ?
#
loop_
_entity_poly.entity_id
_entity_poly.type
_entity_poly.pdbx_seq_one_letter_code
_entity_poly.pdbx_strand_id
1 'polypeptide(L)'
;MSDIQAGSRVSIVSDIVIDGVLTFAGGEQVTVEYVSPNSADPRYRFVVFSVRTGNRYQLRDEDLAELPAGPIPVAPPPQTVQAGAAAPVPAPPGAAGGPAPRPSRAEARAKTGRPPKAEKAKAGGGLKALTVILVILLVAALGGAGYLYYKWDDTKKKDQLRIEKQQQEIETWKQKYRLALESSAPTSTQPEPSTNDQQALAALAGSQYPGRVVGQIKVVGDWARVSLAGTSNPPVEGEQVYYRKVNGAWTYVAAGTGLTQADIPEAPPELFQ
;
A
#
# COMPACT_ATOMS: atom_id res chain seq x y z
N MET A 1 27.89 -1.98 -16.61
CA MET A 1 26.72 -1.56 -15.81
C MET A 1 26.82 -2.36 -14.54
N SER A 2 26.93 -1.70 -13.41
CA SER A 2 27.06 -2.38 -12.15
C SER A 2 25.74 -3.06 -11.76
N ASP A 3 25.83 -4.20 -11.09
CA ASP A 3 24.68 -4.97 -10.65
C ASP A 3 24.16 -4.41 -9.33
N ILE A 4 23.26 -3.43 -9.41
CA ILE A 4 22.53 -2.91 -8.24
C ILE A 4 21.65 -4.05 -7.67
N GLN A 5 21.93 -4.46 -6.44
CA GLN A 5 21.19 -5.52 -5.75
C GLN A 5 20.17 -4.94 -4.75
N ALA A 6 19.18 -5.74 -4.38
CA ALA A 6 18.31 -5.45 -3.24
C ALA A 6 19.15 -5.18 -1.98
N GLY A 7 18.75 -4.19 -1.19
CA GLY A 7 19.47 -3.68 -0.02
C GLY A 7 20.57 -2.65 -0.33
N SER A 8 20.92 -2.44 -1.60
CA SER A 8 21.96 -1.47 -1.98
C SER A 8 21.49 -0.04 -1.76
N ARG A 9 22.40 0.83 -1.29
CA ARG A 9 22.19 2.27 -1.24
C ARG A 9 22.63 2.90 -2.54
N VAL A 10 21.73 3.64 -3.17
CA VAL A 10 21.95 4.33 -4.44
C VAL A 10 21.56 5.80 -4.29
N SER A 11 22.11 6.65 -5.14
CA SER A 11 21.76 8.07 -5.19
C SER A 11 20.89 8.34 -6.42
N ILE A 12 19.86 9.16 -6.28
CA ILE A 12 18.99 9.57 -7.38
C ILE A 12 19.75 10.56 -8.27
N VAL A 13 19.80 10.32 -9.58
CA VAL A 13 20.62 11.15 -10.50
C VAL A 13 19.99 12.54 -10.71
N SER A 14 18.67 12.61 -10.83
CA SER A 14 17.92 13.82 -11.15
C SER A 14 16.58 13.86 -10.42
N ASP A 15 15.99 15.05 -10.24
CA ASP A 15 14.66 15.19 -9.65
C ASP A 15 13.62 14.34 -10.39
N ILE A 16 12.87 13.53 -9.66
CA ILE A 16 11.81 12.67 -10.19
C ILE A 16 10.46 13.20 -9.71
N VAL A 17 9.66 13.64 -10.66
CA VAL A 17 8.31 14.18 -10.44
C VAL A 17 7.28 13.21 -11.01
N ILE A 18 6.38 12.73 -10.18
CA ILE A 18 5.30 11.81 -10.56
C ILE A 18 3.99 12.51 -10.25
N ASP A 19 3.11 12.59 -11.26
CA ASP A 19 1.82 13.30 -11.17
C ASP A 19 1.94 14.75 -10.68
N GLY A 20 3.03 15.44 -11.07
CA GLY A 20 3.31 16.82 -10.66
C GLY A 20 3.83 16.98 -9.23
N VAL A 21 4.08 15.89 -8.50
CA VAL A 21 4.64 15.89 -7.14
C VAL A 21 6.09 15.42 -7.17
N LEU A 22 7.00 16.23 -6.62
CA LEU A 22 8.40 15.85 -6.43
C LEU A 22 8.49 14.67 -5.48
N THR A 23 8.80 13.49 -6.02
CA THR A 23 8.80 12.22 -5.30
C THR A 23 10.21 11.87 -4.80
N PHE A 24 11.23 12.18 -5.60
CA PHE A 24 12.63 12.05 -5.24
C PHE A 24 13.40 13.29 -5.71
N ALA A 25 14.30 13.81 -4.88
CA ALA A 25 15.22 14.88 -5.28
C ALA A 25 16.51 14.29 -5.87
N GLY A 26 17.13 14.99 -6.81
CA GLY A 26 18.48 14.67 -7.30
C GLY A 26 19.49 14.70 -6.15
N GLY A 27 20.37 13.70 -6.11
CA GLY A 27 21.32 13.44 -5.03
C GLY A 27 20.73 12.70 -3.82
N GLU A 28 19.41 12.51 -3.73
CA GLU A 28 18.77 11.81 -2.60
C GLU A 28 19.26 10.36 -2.53
N GLN A 29 19.63 9.90 -1.33
CA GLN A 29 20.05 8.50 -1.13
C GLN A 29 18.83 7.65 -0.79
N VAL A 30 18.62 6.59 -1.58
CA VAL A 30 17.54 5.64 -1.37
C VAL A 30 18.10 4.23 -1.25
N THR A 31 17.36 3.36 -0.58
CA THR A 31 17.69 1.92 -0.52
C THR A 31 16.80 1.19 -1.51
N VAL A 32 17.41 0.36 -2.36
CA VAL A 32 16.66 -0.54 -3.25
C VAL A 32 16.05 -1.64 -2.40
N GLU A 33 14.72 -1.75 -2.35
CA GLU A 33 14.07 -2.81 -1.58
C GLU A 33 14.15 -4.15 -2.30
N TYR A 34 13.81 -4.18 -3.60
CA TYR A 34 13.91 -5.38 -4.43
C TYR A 34 14.02 -5.03 -5.92
N VAL A 35 14.46 -6.01 -6.71
CA VAL A 35 14.61 -5.91 -8.17
C VAL A 35 13.55 -6.79 -8.83
N SER A 36 12.61 -6.18 -9.53
CA SER A 36 11.53 -6.87 -10.25
C SER A 36 11.26 -6.15 -11.57
N PRO A 37 11.72 -6.68 -12.71
CA PRO A 37 11.49 -6.07 -14.01
C PRO A 37 10.00 -5.96 -14.32
N ASN A 38 9.53 -4.77 -14.66
CA ASN A 38 8.17 -4.56 -15.10
C ASN A 38 7.92 -5.25 -16.46
N SER A 39 6.89 -6.09 -16.55
CA SER A 39 6.58 -6.83 -17.79
C SER A 39 6.16 -5.91 -18.95
N ALA A 40 5.62 -4.73 -18.65
CA ALA A 40 5.22 -3.76 -19.67
C ALA A 40 6.40 -2.90 -20.15
N ASP A 41 7.33 -2.56 -19.25
CA ASP A 41 8.56 -1.81 -19.58
C ASP A 41 9.74 -2.32 -18.74
N PRO A 42 10.54 -3.28 -19.26
CA PRO A 42 11.62 -3.92 -18.51
C PRO A 42 12.72 -2.97 -18.01
N ARG A 43 12.75 -1.71 -18.48
CA ARG A 43 13.69 -0.70 -18.00
C ARG A 43 13.40 -0.29 -16.56
N TYR A 44 12.15 -0.38 -16.11
CA TYR A 44 11.73 -0.10 -14.74
C TYR A 44 11.83 -1.37 -13.91
N ARG A 45 12.94 -1.53 -13.17
CA ARG A 45 13.24 -2.79 -12.46
C ARG A 45 13.57 -2.63 -10.98
N PHE A 46 13.92 -1.45 -10.50
CA PHE A 46 14.28 -1.25 -9.09
C PHE A 46 13.11 -0.66 -8.33
N VAL A 47 12.67 -1.35 -7.28
CA VAL A 47 11.64 -0.81 -6.40
C VAL A 47 12.30 -0.10 -5.23
N VAL A 48 11.96 1.16 -5.06
CA VAL A 48 12.41 2.03 -3.95
C VAL A 48 11.21 2.63 -3.24
N PHE A 49 11.36 2.91 -1.94
CA PHE A 49 10.35 3.58 -1.13
C PHE A 49 10.64 5.09 -1.06
N SER A 50 9.66 5.92 -1.42
CA SER A 50 9.74 7.37 -1.21
C SER A 50 9.27 7.72 0.20
N VAL A 51 10.17 8.26 1.01
CA VAL A 51 9.82 8.77 2.35
C VAL A 51 8.88 9.97 2.25
N ARG A 52 8.95 10.73 1.16
CA ARG A 52 8.19 11.97 0.98
C ARG A 52 6.72 11.71 0.65
N THR A 53 6.42 10.70 -0.16
CA THR A 53 5.05 10.36 -0.53
C THR A 53 4.49 9.14 0.19
N GLY A 54 5.34 8.34 0.84
CA GLY A 54 4.93 7.11 1.53
C GLY A 54 4.59 5.95 0.59
N ASN A 55 4.98 6.03 -0.68
CA ASN A 55 4.68 5.02 -1.71
C ASN A 55 5.96 4.39 -2.29
N ARG A 56 5.81 3.21 -2.88
CA ARG A 56 6.85 2.52 -3.63
C ARG A 56 6.80 2.87 -5.10
N TYR A 57 7.96 3.06 -5.71
CA TYR A 57 8.08 3.39 -7.13
C TYR A 57 9.11 2.48 -7.79
N GLN A 58 8.84 2.13 -9.04
CA GLN A 58 9.83 1.48 -9.89
C GLN A 58 10.64 2.55 -10.60
N LEU A 59 11.96 2.45 -10.52
CA LEU A 59 12.91 3.34 -11.19
C LEU A 59 13.74 2.58 -12.23
N ARG A 60 14.30 3.33 -13.18
CA ARG A 60 15.20 2.80 -14.21
C ARG A 60 16.64 2.86 -13.75
N ASP A 61 17.51 2.13 -14.44
CA ASP A 61 18.96 2.21 -14.21
C ASP A 61 19.51 3.64 -14.34
N GLU A 62 19.03 4.40 -15.32
CA GLU A 62 19.49 5.77 -15.61
C GLU A 62 19.09 6.79 -14.53
N ASP A 63 18.08 6.46 -13.72
CA ASP A 63 17.61 7.32 -12.63
C ASP A 63 18.47 7.12 -11.35
N LEU A 64 19.35 6.10 -11.33
CA LEU A 64 20.16 5.68 -10.18
C LEU A 64 21.66 5.81 -10.47
N ALA A 65 22.40 6.37 -9.51
CA ALA A 65 23.84 6.33 -9.44
C ALA A 65 24.27 5.47 -8.26
N GLU A 66 25.16 4.51 -8.49
CA GLU A 66 25.79 3.80 -7.40
C GLU A 66 26.64 4.76 -6.58
N LEU A 67 26.40 4.77 -5.28
CA LEU A 67 27.36 5.36 -4.38
C LEU A 67 28.58 4.44 -4.38
N PRO A 68 29.80 4.98 -4.57
CA PRO A 68 30.99 4.18 -4.34
C PRO A 68 30.87 3.62 -2.93
N ALA A 69 31.25 2.35 -2.74
CA ALA A 69 31.35 1.71 -1.44
C ALA A 69 32.40 2.47 -0.61
N GLY A 70 32.01 3.62 -0.08
CA GLY A 70 32.80 4.38 0.85
C GLY A 70 33.01 3.50 2.08
N PRO A 71 34.14 3.66 2.79
CA PRO A 71 34.35 2.98 4.05
C PRO A 71 33.12 3.23 4.91
N ILE A 72 32.42 2.15 5.26
CA ILE A 72 31.27 2.18 6.15
C ILE A 72 31.77 2.95 7.37
N PRO A 73 31.19 4.11 7.72
CA PRO A 73 31.60 4.80 8.94
C PRO A 73 31.41 3.80 10.06
N VAL A 74 32.53 3.33 10.61
CA VAL A 74 32.54 2.35 11.70
C VAL A 74 31.67 2.97 12.77
N ALA A 75 30.51 2.35 13.01
CA ALA A 75 29.57 2.85 13.98
C ALA A 75 30.37 3.13 15.27
N PRO A 76 30.35 4.37 15.80
CA PRO A 76 31.02 4.65 17.05
C PRO A 76 30.55 3.59 18.06
N PRO A 77 31.47 3.02 18.86
CA PRO A 77 31.15 1.94 19.78
C PRO A 77 29.90 2.34 20.57
N PRO A 78 28.94 1.42 20.78
CA PRO A 78 27.69 1.72 21.46
C PRO A 78 28.03 2.42 22.77
N GLN A 79 27.71 3.71 22.85
CA GLN A 79 27.80 4.42 24.12
C GLN A 79 26.80 3.72 25.02
N THR A 80 27.31 3.01 26.02
CA THR A 80 26.50 2.51 27.13
C THR A 80 25.76 3.71 27.69
N VAL A 81 24.48 3.84 27.34
CA VAL A 81 23.55 4.73 28.01
C VAL A 81 23.46 4.24 29.44
N GLN A 82 24.28 4.86 30.29
CA GLN A 82 24.25 4.71 31.72
C GLN A 82 22.81 5.02 32.15
N ALA A 83 22.12 4.03 32.69
CA ALA A 83 20.74 4.11 33.16
C ALA A 83 20.65 5.14 34.31
N GLY A 84 20.55 6.42 33.93
CA GLY A 84 20.20 7.51 34.83
C GLY A 84 18.74 7.37 35.19
N ALA A 85 18.47 7.30 36.49
CA ALA A 85 17.14 7.24 37.08
C ALA A 85 16.19 8.26 36.41
N ALA A 86 15.10 7.74 35.85
CA ALA A 86 14.04 8.54 35.28
C ALA A 86 13.41 9.44 36.36
N ALA A 87 13.67 10.74 36.27
CA ALA A 87 12.83 11.73 36.91
C ALA A 87 11.45 11.73 36.23
N PRO A 88 10.34 11.84 36.99
CA PRO A 88 9.00 11.88 36.42
C PRO A 88 8.84 13.12 35.53
N VAL A 89 8.48 12.90 34.26
CA VAL A 89 8.13 13.97 33.32
C VAL A 89 6.80 14.59 33.76
N PRO A 90 6.74 15.92 34.01
CA PRO A 90 5.47 16.58 34.30
C PRO A 90 4.56 16.55 33.08
N ALA A 91 3.27 16.31 33.33
CA ALA A 91 2.23 16.24 32.31
C ALA A 91 2.17 17.52 31.45
N PRO A 92 2.00 17.41 30.12
CA PRO A 92 1.83 18.57 29.27
C PRO A 92 0.51 19.29 29.59
N PRO A 93 0.52 20.63 29.77
CA PRO A 93 -0.69 21.42 29.96
C PRO A 93 -1.54 21.42 28.68
N GLY A 94 -2.85 21.33 28.87
CA GLY A 94 -3.84 21.08 27.84
C GLY A 94 -3.80 22.05 26.64
N ALA A 95 -3.89 21.47 25.45
CA ALA A 95 -4.22 22.18 24.23
C ALA A 95 -5.74 22.35 24.13
N ALA A 96 -6.24 23.41 24.77
CA ALA A 96 -7.53 23.98 24.45
C ALA A 96 -7.40 24.87 23.19
N GLY A 97 -8.29 24.68 22.21
CA GLY A 97 -8.58 25.69 21.19
C GLY A 97 -8.01 25.44 19.80
N GLY A 98 -8.70 24.63 18.99
CA GLY A 98 -8.63 24.72 17.54
C GLY A 98 -9.67 25.72 17.02
N PRO A 99 -9.31 26.73 16.21
CA PRO A 99 -10.24 27.75 15.72
C PRO A 99 -11.13 27.23 14.57
N ALA A 100 -12.32 27.82 14.49
CA ALA A 100 -13.38 27.55 13.53
C ALA A 100 -12.94 27.63 12.05
N PRO A 101 -13.54 26.83 11.15
CA PRO A 101 -13.27 26.89 9.72
C PRO A 101 -13.74 28.21 9.11
N ARG A 102 -12.82 28.92 8.43
CA ARG A 102 -13.12 30.07 7.57
C ARG A 102 -13.90 29.58 6.33
N PRO A 103 -15.02 30.22 5.95
CA PRO A 103 -15.62 29.98 4.64
C PRO A 103 -14.72 30.51 3.53
N SER A 104 -14.42 29.64 2.57
CA SER A 104 -13.69 29.95 1.35
C SER A 104 -14.44 31.01 0.55
N ARG A 105 -13.79 32.15 0.40
CA ARG A 105 -14.20 33.30 -0.40
C ARG A 105 -14.07 32.92 -1.88
N ALA A 106 -15.16 32.50 -2.49
CA ALA A 106 -15.26 32.38 -3.95
C ALA A 106 -15.21 33.78 -4.56
N GLU A 107 -14.04 34.12 -5.11
CA GLU A 107 -13.84 35.32 -5.90
C GLU A 107 -14.67 35.27 -7.18
N ALA A 108 -15.57 36.24 -7.27
CA ALA A 108 -16.11 36.72 -8.52
C ALA A 108 -15.00 37.40 -9.33
N ARG A 109 -14.75 36.93 -10.56
CA ARG A 109 -14.50 37.78 -11.74
C ARG A 109 -14.23 36.96 -13.00
N ALA A 110 -15.20 36.95 -13.91
CA ALA A 110 -14.91 37.02 -15.33
C ALA A 110 -15.99 37.88 -16.00
N LYS A 111 -15.57 39.08 -16.41
CA LYS A 111 -16.32 40.00 -17.25
C LYS A 111 -16.53 39.36 -18.62
N THR A 112 -17.77 39.13 -19.02
CA THR A 112 -18.13 38.91 -20.43
C THR A 112 -19.00 40.05 -20.93
N GLY A 113 -18.48 40.71 -21.96
CA GLY A 113 -19.22 41.10 -23.16
C GLY A 113 -20.48 41.96 -22.99
N ARG A 114 -20.28 43.25 -23.22
CA ARG A 114 -21.31 44.23 -23.60
C ARG A 114 -22.19 43.65 -24.75
N PRO A 115 -23.52 43.51 -24.60
CA PRO A 115 -24.37 43.15 -25.73
C PRO A 115 -24.50 44.36 -26.68
N PRO A 116 -24.53 44.15 -28.01
CA PRO A 116 -24.79 45.21 -28.97
C PRO A 116 -26.23 45.74 -28.84
N LYS A 117 -26.33 47.02 -29.18
CA LYS A 117 -27.51 47.89 -29.22
C LYS A 117 -28.68 47.21 -29.93
N ALA A 118 -29.82 47.12 -29.25
CA ALA A 118 -31.07 46.65 -29.84
C ALA A 118 -31.55 47.63 -30.92
N GLU A 119 -31.45 47.22 -32.19
CA GLU A 119 -32.22 47.83 -33.27
C GLU A 119 -33.69 47.43 -33.13
N LYS A 120 -34.56 48.44 -33.12
CA LYS A 120 -36.02 48.28 -33.12
C LYS A 120 -36.46 47.72 -34.48
N ALA A 121 -36.53 46.40 -34.59
CA ALA A 121 -37.24 45.78 -35.70
C ALA A 121 -38.75 46.03 -35.54
N LYS A 122 -39.34 46.65 -36.56
CA LYS A 122 -40.79 46.86 -36.68
C LYS A 122 -41.50 45.50 -36.64
N ALA A 123 -42.20 45.23 -35.54
CA ALA A 123 -43.13 44.13 -35.43
C ALA A 123 -44.39 44.44 -36.25
N GLY A 124 -44.53 43.77 -37.39
CA GLY A 124 -45.72 43.82 -38.23
C GLY A 124 -45.97 42.46 -38.87
N GLY A 125 -46.85 41.66 -38.28
CA GLY A 125 -47.50 40.51 -38.92
C GLY A 125 -46.64 39.26 -39.15
N GLY A 126 -46.32 38.50 -38.09
CA GLY A 126 -45.63 37.20 -38.26
C GLY A 126 -45.74 36.19 -37.11
N LEU A 127 -46.57 36.43 -36.09
CA LEU A 127 -46.58 35.62 -34.86
C LEU A 127 -46.92 34.14 -35.10
N LYS A 128 -47.79 33.85 -36.09
CA LYS A 128 -48.19 32.46 -36.40
C LYS A 128 -47.06 31.64 -37.03
N ALA A 129 -46.23 32.25 -37.88
CA ALA A 129 -45.09 31.56 -38.48
C ALA A 129 -43.99 31.25 -37.44
N LEU A 130 -43.79 32.16 -36.49
CA LEU A 130 -42.79 31.98 -35.42
C LEU A 130 -43.16 30.82 -34.47
N THR A 131 -44.45 30.66 -34.14
CA THR A 131 -44.91 29.52 -33.32
C THR A 131 -44.67 28.18 -34.02
N VAL A 132 -44.94 28.08 -35.33
CA VAL A 132 -44.71 26.85 -36.09
C VAL A 132 -43.22 26.48 -36.13
N ILE A 133 -42.34 27.46 -36.36
CA ILE A 133 -40.88 27.24 -36.33
C ILE A 133 -40.43 26.76 -34.95
N LEU A 134 -40.96 27.35 -33.88
CA LEU A 134 -40.59 26.98 -32.51
C LEU A 134 -41.03 25.54 -32.16
N VAL A 135 -42.21 25.12 -32.62
CA VAL A 135 -42.67 23.73 -32.44
C VAL A 135 -41.78 22.75 -33.21
N ILE A 136 -41.38 23.06 -34.45
CA ILE A 136 -40.48 22.20 -35.24
C ILE A 136 -39.11 22.07 -34.54
N LEU A 137 -38.55 23.18 -34.04
CA LEU A 137 -37.29 23.15 -33.30
C LEU A 137 -37.39 22.34 -32.01
N LEU A 138 -38.53 22.41 -31.31
CA LEU A 138 -38.76 21.63 -30.09
C LEU A 138 -38.86 20.12 -30.39
N VAL A 139 -39.56 19.74 -31.45
CA VAL A 139 -39.63 18.33 -31.90
C VAL A 139 -38.24 17.83 -32.35
N ALA A 140 -37.48 18.64 -33.09
CA ALA A 140 -36.13 18.30 -33.51
C ALA A 140 -35.17 18.15 -32.31
N ALA A 141 -35.29 19.04 -31.30
CA ALA A 141 -34.50 18.96 -30.08
C ALA A 141 -34.81 17.70 -29.26
N LEU A 142 -36.09 17.35 -29.11
CA LEU A 142 -36.51 16.12 -28.43
C LEU A 142 -36.04 14.86 -29.20
N GLY A 143 -36.14 14.86 -30.53
CA GLY A 143 -35.62 13.77 -31.37
C GLY A 143 -34.10 13.61 -31.25
N GLY A 144 -33.35 14.72 -31.28
CA GLY A 144 -31.90 14.72 -31.11
C GLY A 144 -31.46 14.23 -29.71
N ALA A 145 -32.14 14.68 -28.66
CA ALA A 145 -31.87 14.22 -27.29
C ALA A 145 -32.16 12.72 -27.11
N GLY A 146 -33.26 12.22 -27.69
CA GLY A 146 -33.59 10.79 -27.68
C GLY A 146 -32.54 9.93 -28.39
N TYR A 147 -32.04 10.38 -29.55
CA TYR A 147 -30.99 9.68 -30.28
C TYR A 147 -29.65 9.64 -29.51
N LEU A 148 -29.26 10.76 -28.87
CA LEU A 148 -28.06 10.80 -28.03
C LEU A 148 -28.17 9.89 -26.81
N TYR A 149 -29.34 9.83 -26.15
CA TYR A 149 -29.58 8.93 -25.04
C TYR A 149 -29.47 7.46 -25.45
N TYR A 150 -30.05 7.10 -26.59
CA TYR A 150 -29.95 5.72 -27.12
C TYR A 150 -28.50 5.33 -27.44
N LYS A 151 -27.72 6.23 -28.04
CA LYS A 151 -26.30 5.98 -28.34
C LYS A 151 -25.46 5.82 -27.06
N TRP A 152 -25.78 6.56 -26.00
CA TRP A 152 -25.07 6.45 -24.72
C TRP A 152 -25.37 5.13 -24.00
N ASP A 153 -26.60 4.64 -24.06
CA ASP A 153 -26.99 3.34 -23.48
C ASP A 153 -26.24 2.17 -24.14
N ASP A 154 -26.08 2.21 -25.48
CA ASP A 154 -25.37 1.16 -26.21
C ASP A 154 -23.85 1.13 -25.88
N THR A 155 -23.24 2.29 -25.59
CA THR A 155 -21.85 2.34 -25.12
C THR A 155 -21.68 1.74 -23.72
N LYS A 156 -22.60 2.01 -22.79
CA LYS A 156 -22.53 1.48 -21.42
C LYS A 156 -22.64 -0.04 -21.38
N LYS A 157 -23.51 -0.63 -22.21
CA LYS A 157 -23.65 -2.09 -22.29
C LYS A 157 -22.38 -2.76 -22.79
N LYS A 158 -21.69 -2.16 -23.78
CA LYS A 158 -20.40 -2.67 -24.26
C LYS A 158 -19.31 -2.58 -23.20
N ASP A 159 -19.28 -1.51 -22.42
CA ASP A 159 -18.30 -1.35 -21.33
C ASP A 159 -18.57 -2.34 -20.19
N GLN A 160 -19.82 -2.54 -19.79
CA GLN A 160 -20.18 -3.57 -18.80
C GLN A 160 -19.77 -4.97 -19.26
N LEU A 161 -20.06 -5.32 -20.52
CA LEU A 161 -19.69 -6.61 -21.08
C LEU A 161 -18.15 -6.82 -21.11
N ARG A 162 -17.38 -5.76 -21.40
CA ARG A 162 -15.92 -5.82 -21.37
C ARG A 162 -15.39 -6.02 -19.96
N ILE A 163 -15.98 -5.37 -18.95
CA ILE A 163 -15.59 -5.54 -17.54
C ILE A 163 -15.91 -6.97 -17.07
N GLU A 164 -17.09 -7.49 -17.38
CA GLU A 164 -17.48 -8.86 -17.01
C GLU A 164 -16.55 -9.90 -17.66
N LYS A 165 -16.22 -9.72 -18.94
CA LYS A 165 -15.25 -10.58 -19.63
C LYS A 165 -13.86 -10.55 -18.98
N GLN A 166 -13.38 -9.37 -18.58
CA GLN A 166 -12.10 -9.26 -17.86
C GLN A 166 -12.16 -9.95 -16.49
N GLN A 167 -13.28 -9.86 -15.77
CA GLN A 167 -13.45 -10.56 -14.49
C GLN A 167 -13.41 -12.08 -14.68
N GLN A 168 -14.09 -12.62 -15.68
CA GLN A 168 -14.04 -14.06 -16.01
C GLN A 168 -12.61 -14.50 -16.39
N GLU A 169 -11.88 -13.69 -17.18
CA GLU A 169 -10.49 -13.97 -17.50
C GLU A 169 -9.60 -13.96 -16.25
N ILE A 170 -9.83 -13.05 -15.30
CA ILE A 170 -9.12 -13.02 -14.02
C ILE A 170 -9.44 -14.25 -13.16
N GLU A 171 -10.70 -14.67 -13.07
CA GLU A 171 -11.10 -15.85 -12.31
C GLU A 171 -10.52 -17.14 -12.89
N THR A 172 -10.57 -17.28 -14.22
CA THR A 172 -9.95 -18.41 -14.90
C THR A 172 -8.43 -18.43 -14.72
N TRP A 173 -7.76 -17.27 -14.74
CA TRP A 173 -6.34 -17.16 -14.40
C TRP A 173 -6.07 -17.55 -12.94
N LYS A 174 -6.88 -17.10 -11.98
CA LYS A 174 -6.75 -17.49 -10.56
C LYS A 174 -6.90 -19.00 -10.38
N GLN A 175 -7.87 -19.63 -11.04
CA GLN A 175 -8.05 -21.08 -10.99
C GLN A 175 -6.86 -21.81 -11.61
N LYS A 176 -6.39 -21.38 -12.79
CA LYS A 176 -5.18 -21.95 -13.41
C LYS A 176 -3.96 -21.82 -12.51
N TYR A 177 -3.79 -20.67 -11.86
CA TYR A 177 -2.68 -20.45 -10.94
C TYR A 177 -2.79 -21.34 -9.70
N ARG A 178 -4.00 -21.51 -9.14
CA ARG A 178 -4.24 -22.44 -8.02
C ARG A 178 -3.91 -23.88 -8.41
N LEU A 179 -4.41 -24.35 -9.55
CA LEU A 179 -4.11 -25.71 -10.04
C LEU A 179 -2.62 -25.89 -10.35
N ALA A 180 -1.98 -24.87 -10.93
CA ALA A 180 -0.54 -24.86 -11.13
C ALA A 180 0.17 -24.98 -9.79
N LEU A 181 -0.22 -24.18 -8.78
CA LEU A 181 0.37 -24.22 -7.44
C LEU A 181 0.15 -25.56 -6.72
N GLU A 182 -1.03 -26.17 -6.87
CA GLU A 182 -1.31 -27.52 -6.34
C GLU A 182 -0.50 -28.61 -7.08
N SER A 183 -0.31 -28.47 -8.40
CA SER A 183 0.47 -29.42 -9.20
C SER A 183 1.99 -29.24 -9.10
N SER A 184 2.45 -28.06 -8.72
CA SER A 184 3.87 -27.70 -8.58
C SER A 184 4.31 -27.49 -7.15
N ALA A 185 3.40 -27.60 -6.17
CA ALA A 185 3.78 -27.93 -4.82
C ALA A 185 4.54 -29.26 -4.91
N PRO A 186 5.86 -29.30 -4.67
CA PRO A 186 6.47 -30.58 -4.37
C PRO A 186 5.63 -31.19 -3.26
N THR A 187 5.44 -32.50 -3.27
CA THR A 187 5.07 -33.22 -2.04
C THR A 187 6.19 -32.89 -1.06
N SER A 188 6.04 -31.76 -0.39
CA SER A 188 6.89 -31.31 0.69
C SER A 188 6.53 -32.30 1.76
N THR A 189 7.33 -33.36 1.85
CA THR A 189 7.63 -34.00 3.11
C THR A 189 8.21 -32.89 3.98
N GLN A 190 7.36 -31.97 4.42
CA GLN A 190 7.68 -30.96 5.39
C GLN A 190 8.12 -31.80 6.59
N PRO A 191 9.42 -31.81 6.92
CA PRO A 191 9.91 -32.64 8.00
C PRO A 191 9.06 -32.26 9.20
N GLU A 192 8.35 -33.23 9.78
CA GLU A 192 7.62 -32.96 10.99
C GLU A 192 8.58 -32.26 11.94
N PRO A 193 8.16 -31.12 12.54
CA PRO A 193 9.04 -30.38 13.43
C PRO A 193 9.54 -31.36 14.47
N SER A 194 10.87 -31.54 14.49
CA SER A 194 11.47 -32.53 15.38
C SER A 194 10.97 -32.26 16.80
N THR A 195 10.57 -33.31 17.53
CA THR A 195 10.05 -33.19 18.91
C THR A 195 10.98 -32.35 19.81
N ASN A 196 12.28 -32.34 19.49
CA ASN A 196 13.30 -31.52 20.15
C ASN A 196 13.07 -30.01 20.01
N ASP A 197 12.64 -29.51 18.85
CA ASP A 197 12.44 -28.06 18.64
C ASP A 197 11.25 -27.53 19.43
N GLN A 198 10.15 -28.28 19.48
CA GLN A 198 8.99 -27.92 20.29
C GLN A 198 9.32 -27.90 21.79
N GLN A 199 10.08 -28.90 22.27
CA GLN A 199 10.50 -28.95 23.67
C GLN A 199 11.46 -27.82 24.03
N ALA A 200 12.41 -27.48 23.14
CA ALA A 200 13.31 -26.35 23.32
C ALA A 200 12.56 -25.01 23.38
N LEU A 201 11.59 -24.80 22.48
CA LEU A 201 10.75 -23.60 22.47
C LEU A 201 9.85 -23.51 23.71
N ALA A 202 9.29 -24.63 24.16
CA ALA A 202 8.48 -24.67 25.38
C ALA A 202 9.32 -24.31 26.62
N ALA A 203 10.52 -24.87 26.73
CA ALA A 203 11.44 -24.55 27.82
C ALA A 203 11.88 -23.07 27.78
N LEU A 204 12.22 -22.57 26.59
CA LEU A 204 12.62 -21.18 26.38
C LEU A 204 11.49 -20.22 26.77
N ALA A 205 10.29 -20.41 26.22
CA ALA A 205 9.14 -19.57 26.51
C ALA A 205 8.72 -19.64 27.99
N GLY A 206 8.74 -20.84 28.59
CA GLY A 206 8.42 -21.01 30.01
C GLY A 206 9.42 -20.29 30.93
N SER A 207 10.69 -20.23 30.55
CA SER A 207 11.71 -19.48 31.30
C SER A 207 11.60 -17.96 31.14
N GLN A 208 11.22 -17.48 29.96
CA GLN A 208 11.09 -16.05 29.67
C GLN A 208 9.80 -15.44 30.24
N TYR A 209 8.74 -16.24 30.35
CA TYR A 209 7.42 -15.78 30.78
C TYR A 209 6.93 -16.55 32.03
N PRO A 210 7.57 -16.34 33.20
CA PRO A 210 7.18 -17.01 34.42
C PRO A 210 5.71 -16.69 34.78
N GLY A 211 4.96 -17.71 35.19
CA GLY A 211 3.53 -17.57 35.50
C GLY A 211 2.59 -17.58 34.29
N ARG A 212 3.11 -17.88 33.09
CA ARG A 212 2.32 -18.23 31.90
C ARG A 212 2.40 -19.73 31.62
N VAL A 213 1.36 -20.26 31.00
CA VAL A 213 1.32 -21.64 30.49
C VAL A 213 1.61 -21.59 29.00
N VAL A 214 2.59 -22.39 28.55
CA VAL A 214 2.88 -22.56 27.13
C VAL A 214 1.77 -23.40 26.50
N GLY A 215 1.07 -22.84 25.52
CA GLY A 215 0.01 -23.47 24.75
C GLY A 215 0.52 -24.07 23.44
N GLN A 216 -0.17 -23.75 22.35
CA GLN A 216 0.18 -24.27 21.02
C GLN A 216 1.52 -23.72 20.54
N ILE A 217 2.39 -24.61 20.05
CA ILE A 217 3.63 -24.27 19.36
C ILE A 217 3.47 -24.63 17.88
N LYS A 218 3.62 -23.65 16.99
CA LYS A 218 3.60 -23.84 15.54
C LYS A 218 4.98 -23.51 14.99
N VAL A 219 5.61 -24.44 14.29
CA VAL A 219 6.95 -24.26 13.70
C VAL A 219 6.82 -24.35 12.18
N VAL A 220 7.37 -23.36 11.47
CA VAL A 220 7.37 -23.27 10.01
C VAL A 220 8.78 -22.88 9.55
N GLY A 221 9.54 -23.86 9.07
CA GLY A 221 10.95 -23.66 8.74
C GLY A 221 11.76 -23.18 9.95
N ASP A 222 12.45 -22.06 9.79
CA ASP A 222 13.25 -21.42 10.84
C ASP A 222 12.44 -20.46 11.73
N TRP A 223 11.12 -20.50 11.68
CA TRP A 223 10.26 -19.63 12.48
C TRP A 223 9.32 -20.44 13.35
N ALA A 224 8.97 -19.88 14.51
CA ALA A 224 8.01 -20.48 15.43
C ALA A 224 7.10 -19.45 16.07
N ARG A 225 5.84 -19.83 16.28
CA ARG A 225 4.86 -19.12 17.10
C ARG A 225 4.54 -19.97 18.32
N VAL A 226 4.64 -19.37 19.51
CA VAL A 226 4.29 -19.98 20.79
C VAL A 226 3.15 -19.18 21.39
N SER A 227 1.99 -19.81 21.56
CA SER A 227 0.87 -19.20 22.28
C SER A 227 1.10 -19.30 23.78
N LEU A 228 0.98 -18.19 24.51
CA LEU A 228 1.03 -18.19 25.96
C LEU A 228 -0.38 -17.98 26.51
N ALA A 229 -0.75 -18.71 27.55
CA ALA A 229 -2.01 -18.51 28.25
C ALA A 229 -1.75 -18.06 29.69
N GLY A 230 -2.68 -17.28 30.24
CA GLY A 230 -2.71 -17.03 31.68
C GLY A 230 -2.99 -18.32 32.47
N THR A 231 -2.59 -18.35 33.73
CA THR A 231 -2.89 -19.46 34.66
C THR A 231 -4.33 -19.44 35.20
N SER A 232 -5.15 -18.46 34.81
CA SER A 232 -6.56 -18.38 35.15
C SER A 232 -7.37 -19.50 34.47
N ASN A 233 -8.45 -19.95 35.10
CA ASN A 233 -9.39 -20.90 34.52
C ASN A 233 -10.73 -20.19 34.21
N PRO A 234 -11.18 -20.08 32.94
CA PRO A 234 -10.56 -20.64 31.75
C PRO A 234 -9.30 -19.86 31.30
N PRO A 235 -8.38 -20.52 30.57
CA PRO A 235 -7.27 -19.83 29.95
C PRO A 235 -7.85 -18.88 28.89
N VAL A 236 -7.72 -17.58 29.10
CA VAL A 236 -8.01 -16.60 28.05
C VAL A 236 -6.88 -16.73 27.03
N GLU A 237 -7.25 -16.90 25.75
CA GLU A 237 -6.29 -16.95 24.64
C GLU A 237 -5.35 -15.75 24.76
N GLY A 238 -4.09 -16.06 25.01
CA GLY A 238 -3.14 -15.06 25.44
C GLY A 238 -2.13 -14.71 24.36
N GLU A 239 -1.27 -13.79 24.77
CA GLU A 239 -0.13 -13.25 24.05
C GLU A 239 0.61 -14.32 23.23
N GLN A 240 0.87 -14.01 21.96
CA GLN A 240 1.64 -14.86 21.06
C GLN A 240 3.08 -14.38 21.05
N VAL A 241 4.03 -15.31 21.09
CA VAL A 241 5.46 -15.02 21.01
C VAL A 241 6.04 -15.67 19.76
N TYR A 242 6.83 -14.91 19.01
CA TYR A 242 7.44 -15.31 17.77
C TYR A 242 8.95 -15.46 17.95
N TYR A 243 9.49 -16.58 17.48
CA TYR A 243 10.91 -16.90 17.50
C TYR A 243 11.41 -17.18 16.09
N ARG A 244 12.69 -16.91 15.86
CA ARG A 244 13.42 -17.28 14.65
C ARG A 244 14.68 -18.06 15.01
N LYS A 245 14.95 -19.14 14.28
CA LYS A 245 16.16 -19.94 14.40
C LYS A 245 17.29 -19.21 13.68
N VAL A 246 18.31 -18.80 14.42
CA VAL A 246 19.50 -18.13 13.90
C VAL A 246 20.71 -18.96 14.34
N ASN A 247 21.50 -19.46 13.38
CA ASN A 247 22.63 -20.36 13.64
C ASN A 247 22.26 -21.60 14.49
N GLY A 248 21.05 -22.15 14.27
CA GLY A 248 20.57 -23.32 15.00
C GLY A 248 19.96 -23.05 16.38
N ALA A 249 19.97 -21.80 16.87
CA ALA A 249 19.39 -21.41 18.16
C ALA A 249 18.13 -20.55 17.97
N TRP A 250 17.09 -20.81 18.78
CA TRP A 250 15.86 -20.02 18.78
C TRP A 250 16.09 -18.65 19.43
N THR A 251 15.81 -17.59 18.67
CA THR A 251 15.96 -16.20 19.08
C THR A 251 14.60 -15.53 19.13
N TYR A 252 14.31 -14.79 20.20
CA TYR A 252 13.09 -14.01 20.32
C TYR A 252 13.01 -12.93 19.25
N VAL A 253 11.84 -12.75 18.63
CA VAL A 253 11.60 -11.70 17.62
C VAL A 253 10.57 -10.69 18.12
N ALA A 254 9.38 -11.15 18.52
CA ALA A 254 8.29 -10.29 18.94
C ALA A 254 7.31 -11.03 19.86
N ALA A 255 6.56 -10.28 20.66
CA ALA A 255 5.44 -10.78 21.44
C ALA A 255 4.30 -9.76 21.41
N GLY A 256 3.06 -10.26 21.40
CA GLY A 256 1.89 -9.41 21.41
C GLY A 256 0.59 -10.17 21.17
N THR A 257 -0.52 -9.47 21.37
CA THR A 257 -1.85 -9.95 21.00
C THR A 257 -2.23 -9.40 19.63
N GLY A 258 -2.70 -10.26 18.73
CA GLY A 258 -3.15 -9.84 17.40
C GLY A 258 -2.03 -9.41 16.45
N LEU A 259 -0.79 -9.88 16.65
CA LEU A 259 0.27 -9.68 15.68
C LEU A 259 -0.10 -10.30 14.33
N THR A 260 0.12 -9.54 13.28
CA THR A 260 -0.16 -9.94 11.89
C THR A 260 1.13 -10.07 11.09
N GLN A 261 1.05 -10.62 9.88
CA GLN A 261 2.20 -10.71 8.98
C GLN A 261 2.82 -9.33 8.67
N ALA A 262 2.02 -8.25 8.70
CA ALA A 262 2.54 -6.91 8.45
C ALA A 262 3.52 -6.44 9.54
N ASP A 263 3.35 -6.93 10.77
CA ASP A 263 4.19 -6.57 11.92
C ASP A 263 5.53 -7.33 11.91
N ILE A 264 5.57 -8.52 11.30
CA ILE A 264 6.76 -9.36 11.16
C ILE A 264 6.86 -9.84 9.70
N PRO A 265 7.23 -8.96 8.75
CA PRO A 265 7.15 -9.24 7.32
C PRO A 265 8.08 -10.37 6.86
N GLU A 266 9.11 -10.69 7.65
CA GLU A 266 10.03 -11.81 7.38
C GLU A 266 9.47 -13.18 7.82
N ALA A 267 8.42 -13.20 8.64
CA ALA A 267 7.82 -14.45 9.11
C ALA A 267 6.92 -15.06 8.01
N PRO A 268 6.97 -16.39 7.82
CA PRO A 268 6.08 -17.08 6.89
C PRO A 268 4.60 -16.82 7.21
N PRO A 269 3.75 -16.55 6.19
CA PRO A 269 2.31 -16.27 6.39
C PRO A 269 1.58 -17.41 7.11
N GLU A 270 2.06 -18.65 6.96
CA GLU A 270 1.49 -19.83 7.60
C GLU A 270 1.55 -19.76 9.12
N LEU A 271 2.45 -18.97 9.72
CA LEU A 271 2.50 -18.81 11.17
C LEU A 271 1.34 -18.00 11.75
N PHE A 272 0.68 -17.19 10.93
CA PHE A 272 -0.43 -16.33 11.37
C PHE A 272 -1.80 -16.97 11.15
N GLN A 273 -1.84 -18.14 10.50
CA GLN A 273 -3.03 -18.96 10.31
C GLN A 273 -3.32 -19.86 11.52
#